data_AF-A0A7S2V6N4-F1
#
_entry.id   AF-A0A7S2V6N4-F1
#
_cell.length_a   1.000
_cell.length_b   1.000
_cell.length_c   1.000
_cell.angle_alpha   90.00
_cell.angle_beta   90.00
_cell.angle_gamma   90.00
#
_symmetry.space_group_name_H-M   'P 1'
#
loop_
_entity.id
_entity.type
_entity.pdbx_description
1 polymer ?
#
loop_
_entity_poly.entity_id
_entity_poly.type
_entity_poly.pdbx_seq_one_letter_code
_entity_poly.pdbx_strand_id
1 'polypeptide(L)'
;VQGAGGATVVCSDGEVQCAFQAVLSQLQDLEIDVPRAGVYLGELVARCTGQGLIPLSFVQRVPGLDDKSCGKFLLHVINSVSEAEGASAVQAIVSNTSIDFRSALGGGRHTELTAYLEKLGVSLS
;
A
#
# COMPACT_ATOMS: atom_id res chain seq x y z
N VAL A 1 -17.45 31.27 -22.19
CA VAL A 1 -16.68 31.48 -20.95
C VAL A 1 -16.12 30.12 -20.54
N GLN A 2 -14.90 29.78 -20.97
CA GLN A 2 -14.23 28.53 -20.61
C GLN A 2 -13.18 28.85 -19.55
N GLY A 3 -13.52 28.62 -18.28
CA GLY A 3 -12.57 28.63 -17.17
C GLY A 3 -12.04 27.22 -16.97
N ALA A 4 -10.94 26.86 -17.63
CA ALA A 4 -10.18 25.66 -17.33
C ALA A 4 -9.05 26.05 -16.37
N GLY A 5 -9.31 25.92 -15.06
CA GLY A 5 -8.26 25.93 -14.06
C GLY A 5 -7.40 24.69 -14.24
N GLY A 6 -6.34 24.81 -15.04
CA GLY A 6 -5.41 23.72 -15.31
C GLY A 6 -4.70 23.32 -14.03
N ALA A 7 -5.07 22.16 -13.46
CA ALA A 7 -4.29 21.51 -12.43
C ALA A 7 -2.89 21.25 -13.02
N THR A 8 -1.91 22.03 -12.59
CA THR A 8 -0.52 21.83 -12.98
C THR A 8 -0.04 20.60 -12.22
N VAL A 9 0.35 19.54 -12.95
CA VAL A 9 0.99 18.38 -12.34
C VAL A 9 2.39 18.83 -11.89
N VAL A 10 2.59 18.96 -10.58
CA VAL A 10 3.85 19.44 -9.99
C VAL A 10 4.85 18.31 -9.75
N CYS A 11 4.37 17.07 -9.64
CA CYS A 11 5.18 15.88 -9.42
C CYS A 11 4.61 14.69 -10.22
N SER A 12 5.52 13.89 -10.78
CA SER A 12 5.21 12.65 -11.49
C SER A 12 5.02 11.46 -10.55
N ASP A 13 4.30 10.43 -11.00
CA ASP A 13 4.11 9.19 -10.23
C ASP A 13 5.44 8.55 -9.81
N GLY A 14 6.46 8.64 -10.66
CA GLY A 14 7.81 8.16 -10.36
C GLY A 14 8.48 8.93 -9.23
N GLU A 15 8.35 10.25 -9.20
CA GLU A 15 8.89 11.09 -8.11
C GLU A 15 8.18 10.80 -6.79
N VAL A 16 6.86 10.59 -6.83
CA VAL A 16 6.08 10.19 -5.65
C VAL A 16 6.55 8.83 -5.13
N GLN A 17 6.73 7.84 -6.00
CA GLN A 17 7.25 6.52 -5.61
C GLN A 17 8.66 6.61 -5.01
N CYS A 18 9.57 7.39 -5.61
CA CYS A 18 10.90 7.61 -5.05
C CYS A 18 10.86 8.26 -3.66
N ALA A 19 9.97 9.23 -3.45
CA ALA A 19 9.81 9.88 -2.15
C ALA A 19 9.33 8.88 -1.09
N PHE A 20 8.29 8.08 -1.38
CA PHE A 20 7.84 7.04 -0.47
C PHE A 20 8.91 5.99 -0.20
N GLN A 21 9.72 5.64 -1.20
CA GLN A 21 10.77 4.63 -1.05
C GLN A 21 11.84 5.12 -0.08
N ALA A 22 12.26 6.39 -0.21
CA ALA A 22 13.24 7.00 0.67
C ALA A 22 12.73 7.01 2.12
N VAL A 23 11.47 7.40 2.34
CA VAL A 23 10.89 7.43 3.70
C VAL A 23 10.73 6.04 4.28
N LEU A 24 10.21 5.08 3.50
CA LEU A 24 10.00 3.70 3.97
C LEU A 24 11.32 2.96 4.22
N SER A 25 12.40 3.30 3.51
CA SER A 25 13.74 2.74 3.79
C SER A 25 14.29 3.16 5.16
N GLN A 26 13.77 4.25 5.73
CA GLN A 26 14.12 4.75 7.06
C GLN A 26 13.06 4.39 8.11
N LEU A 27 12.09 3.51 7.78
CA LEU A 27 10.95 3.25 8.65
C LEU A 27 11.38 2.76 10.04
N GLN A 28 12.37 1.86 10.13
CA GLN A 28 12.85 1.36 11.42
C GLN A 28 13.42 2.48 12.30
N ASP A 29 14.18 3.39 11.70
CA ASP A 29 14.74 4.55 12.41
C ASP A 29 13.62 5.53 12.81
N LEU A 30 12.65 5.76 11.92
CA LEU A 30 11.48 6.60 12.22
C LEU A 30 10.62 6.03 13.35
N GLU A 31 10.54 4.70 13.47
CA GLU A 31 9.77 4.05 14.55
C GLU A 31 10.40 4.23 15.94
N ILE A 32 11.70 4.55 16.02
CA ILE A 32 12.36 4.88 17.29
C ILE A 32 11.76 6.16 17.87
N ASP A 33 11.59 7.19 17.05
CA ASP A 33 11.06 8.49 17.48
C ASP A 33 9.53 8.53 17.44
N VAL A 34 8.93 7.82 16.48
CA VAL A 34 7.49 7.80 16.25
C VAL A 34 7.02 6.34 16.19
N PRO A 35 6.61 5.74 17.32
CA PRO A 35 6.25 4.31 17.39
C PRO A 35 5.13 3.85 16.45
N ARG A 36 4.38 4.79 15.86
CA ARG A 36 3.29 4.54 14.90
C ARG A 36 3.63 4.99 13.47
N ALA A 37 4.89 5.29 13.16
CA ALA A 37 5.31 5.76 11.84
C ALA A 37 4.82 4.84 10.71
N GLY A 38 4.93 3.51 10.88
CA GLY A 38 4.47 2.54 9.90
C GLY A 38 2.96 2.60 9.64
N VAL A 39 2.16 2.88 10.67
CA VAL A 39 0.70 3.04 10.56
C VAL A 39 0.36 4.28 9.73
N TYR A 40 0.97 5.42 10.07
CA TYR A 40 0.71 6.68 9.36
C TYR A 40 1.18 6.61 7.90
N LEU A 41 2.35 6.04 7.64
CA LEU A 41 2.85 5.85 6.28
C LEU A 41 1.99 4.88 5.49
N GLY A 42 1.50 3.81 6.12
CA GLY A 42 0.60 2.86 5.49
C GLY A 42 -0.75 3.48 5.10
N GLU A 43 -1.29 4.39 5.91
CA GLU A 43 -2.50 5.15 5.55
C GLU A 43 -2.28 6.08 4.34
N LEU A 44 -1.10 6.71 4.24
CA LEU A 44 -0.74 7.54 3.09
C LEU A 44 -0.57 6.70 1.82
N VAL A 45 0.17 5.58 1.92
CA VAL A 45 0.35 4.64 0.81
C VAL A 45 -1.00 4.05 0.37
N ALA A 46 -1.88 3.72 1.30
CA ALA A 46 -3.24 3.24 0.99
C ALA A 46 -4.01 4.24 0.14
N ARG A 47 -4.03 5.52 0.51
CA ARG A 47 -4.67 6.58 -0.28
C ARG A 47 -4.06 6.69 -1.68
N CYS A 48 -2.73 6.70 -1.78
CA CYS A 48 -2.05 6.76 -3.08
C CYS A 48 -2.32 5.51 -3.94
N THR A 49 -2.46 4.34 -3.31
CA THR A 49 -2.75 3.07 -3.99
C THR A 49 -4.20 3.02 -4.49
N GLY A 50 -5.15 3.48 -3.69
CA GLY A 50 -6.56 3.64 -4.07
C GLY A 50 -6.76 4.56 -5.28
N GLN A 51 -5.96 5.63 -5.35
CA GLN A 51 -5.93 6.55 -6.49
C GLN A 51 -5.08 6.06 -7.68
N GLY A 52 -4.45 4.88 -7.59
CA GLY A 52 -3.63 4.31 -8.66
C GLY A 52 -2.25 4.96 -8.87
N LEU A 53 -1.81 5.84 -7.96
CA LEU A 53 -0.51 6.53 -8.03
C LEU A 53 0.67 5.61 -7.68
N ILE A 54 0.42 4.64 -6.80
CA ILE A 54 1.42 3.69 -6.32
C ILE A 54 0.86 2.27 -6.44
N PRO A 55 1.51 1.36 -7.17
CA PRO A 55 1.08 -0.04 -7.20
C PRO A 55 1.39 -0.71 -5.86
N LEU A 56 0.54 -1.63 -5.42
CA LEU A 56 0.77 -2.35 -4.16
C LEU A 56 2.10 -3.14 -4.14
N SER A 57 2.61 -3.55 -5.32
CA SER A 57 3.90 -4.25 -5.49
C SER A 57 5.11 -3.37 -5.23
N PHE A 58 4.89 -2.07 -5.05
CA PHE A 58 5.91 -1.12 -4.64
C PHE A 58 6.48 -1.49 -3.26
N VAL A 59 5.64 -1.91 -2.31
CA VAL A 59 6.06 -2.19 -0.92
C VAL A 59 7.11 -3.30 -0.87
N GLN A 60 6.98 -4.32 -1.71
CA GLN A 60 7.95 -5.42 -1.81
C GLN A 60 9.33 -5.00 -2.34
N ARG A 61 9.40 -3.83 -2.99
CA ARG A 61 10.62 -3.31 -3.63
C ARG A 61 11.35 -2.29 -2.77
N VAL A 62 10.82 -1.95 -1.59
CA VAL A 62 11.45 -0.99 -0.68
C VAL A 62 12.67 -1.64 -0.01
N PRO A 63 13.88 -1.13 -0.25
CA PRO A 63 15.07 -1.62 0.42
C PRO A 63 15.05 -1.24 1.91
N GLY A 64 15.47 -2.17 2.78
CA GLY A 64 15.51 -1.95 4.23
C GLY A 64 14.23 -2.35 4.97
N LEU A 65 13.16 -2.69 4.26
CA LEU A 65 11.96 -3.28 4.85
C LEU A 65 12.14 -4.80 4.95
N ASP A 66 12.22 -5.33 6.17
CA ASP A 66 12.32 -6.78 6.36
C ASP A 66 10.99 -7.50 6.03
N ASP A 67 11.03 -8.78 5.70
CA ASP A 67 9.84 -9.56 5.30
C ASP A 67 8.70 -9.50 6.33
N LYS A 68 9.06 -9.33 7.62
CA LYS A 68 8.06 -9.21 8.69
C LYS A 68 7.36 -7.85 8.65
N SER A 69 8.11 -6.75 8.56
CA SER A 69 7.52 -5.41 8.50
C SER A 69 6.82 -5.17 7.17
N CYS A 70 7.38 -5.68 6.06
CA CYS A 70 6.75 -5.66 4.74
C CYS A 70 5.37 -6.32 4.77
N GLY A 71 5.28 -7.53 5.34
CA GLY A 71 4.00 -8.22 5.42
C GLY A 71 2.98 -7.50 6.30
N LYS A 72 3.39 -7.00 7.47
CA LYS A 72 2.51 -6.21 8.35
C LYS A 72 2.05 -4.91 7.67
N PHE A 73 2.95 -4.25 6.96
CA PHE A 73 2.67 -3.01 6.24
C PHE A 73 1.69 -3.24 5.09
N LEU A 74 1.88 -4.30 4.29
CA LEU A 74 0.96 -4.69 3.22
C LEU A 74 -0.45 -4.94 3.74
N LEU A 75 -0.57 -5.68 4.85
CA LEU A 75 -1.88 -5.92 5.49
C LEU A 75 -2.54 -4.60 5.91
N HIS A 76 -1.77 -3.70 6.54
CA HIS A 76 -2.26 -2.41 6.98
C HIS A 76 -2.75 -1.56 5.80
N VAL A 77 -1.98 -1.49 4.70
CA VAL A 77 -2.36 -0.77 3.48
C VAL A 77 -3.67 -1.32 2.91
N ILE A 78 -3.80 -2.64 2.78
CA ILE A 78 -5.01 -3.27 2.25
C ILE A 78 -6.23 -2.98 3.15
N ASN A 79 -6.06 -3.08 4.47
CA ASN A 79 -7.13 -2.76 5.43
C ASN A 79 -7.53 -1.28 5.32
N SER A 80 -6.56 -0.36 5.24
CA SER A 80 -6.84 1.07 5.10
C SER A 80 -7.52 1.42 3.77
N VAL A 81 -7.16 0.77 2.66
CA VAL A 81 -7.88 0.91 1.38
C VAL A 81 -9.30 0.39 1.51
N SER A 82 -9.50 -0.78 2.13
CA SER A 82 -10.81 -1.36 2.36
C SER A 82 -11.72 -0.41 3.17
N GLU A 83 -11.18 0.20 4.22
CA GLU A 83 -11.92 1.14 5.06
C GLU A 83 -12.23 2.47 4.35
N ALA A 84 -11.31 2.97 3.52
CA ALA A 84 -11.45 4.26 2.85
C ALA A 84 -12.27 4.21 1.56
N GLU A 85 -12.10 3.15 0.76
CA GLU A 85 -12.61 3.06 -0.61
C GLU A 85 -13.47 1.80 -0.86
N GLY A 86 -13.50 0.86 0.09
CA GLY A 86 -14.34 -0.33 0.05
C GLY A 86 -13.75 -1.50 -0.74
N ALA A 87 -14.48 -2.62 -0.71
CA ALA A 87 -14.05 -3.90 -1.28
C ALA A 87 -13.75 -3.85 -2.79
N SER A 88 -14.47 -3.03 -3.55
CA SER A 88 -14.27 -2.91 -5.00
C SER A 88 -12.90 -2.31 -5.35
N ALA A 89 -12.44 -1.32 -4.57
CA ALA A 89 -11.12 -0.71 -4.78
C ALA A 89 -10.01 -1.71 -4.44
N VAL A 90 -10.19 -2.46 -3.34
CA VAL A 90 -9.27 -3.53 -2.95
C VAL A 90 -9.17 -4.60 -4.04
N GLN A 91 -10.30 -5.06 -4.60
CA GLN A 91 -10.29 -6.02 -5.71
C GLN A 91 -9.57 -5.46 -6.94
N ALA A 92 -9.81 -4.20 -7.31
CA ALA A 92 -9.13 -3.57 -8.44
C ALA A 92 -7.62 -3.49 -8.23
N ILE A 93 -7.17 -3.12 -7.03
CA ILE A 93 -5.74 -3.06 -6.70
C ILE A 93 -5.14 -4.46 -6.75
N VAL A 94 -5.70 -5.42 -6.02
CA VAL A 94 -5.23 -6.81 -5.95
C VAL A 94 -5.13 -7.41 -7.35
N SER A 95 -6.16 -7.27 -8.18
CA SER A 95 -6.18 -7.82 -9.54
C SER A 95 -5.22 -7.12 -10.50
N ASN A 96 -4.95 -5.82 -10.29
CA ASN A 96 -4.02 -5.05 -11.12
C ASN A 96 -2.56 -5.13 -10.64
N THR A 97 -2.28 -5.86 -9.55
CA THR A 97 -0.91 -6.05 -9.07
C THR A 97 -0.43 -7.49 -9.22
N SER A 98 0.73 -7.68 -9.84
CA SER A 98 1.44 -8.97 -9.89
C SER A 98 2.14 -9.29 -8.56
N ILE A 99 1.43 -9.19 -7.44
CA ILE A 99 1.97 -9.55 -6.12
C ILE A 99 1.59 -10.98 -5.83
N ASP A 100 2.60 -11.80 -5.54
CA ASP A 100 2.37 -13.06 -4.87
C ASP A 100 2.27 -12.82 -3.36
N PHE A 101 1.05 -12.70 -2.86
CA PHE A 101 0.78 -12.45 -1.44
C PHE A 101 1.29 -13.60 -0.55
N ARG A 102 1.42 -14.81 -1.09
CA ARG A 102 1.89 -15.97 -0.33
C ARG A 102 3.36 -15.85 0.01
N SER A 103 4.18 -15.41 -0.94
CA SER A 103 5.60 -15.11 -0.69
C SER A 103 5.79 -13.81 0.07
N ALA A 104 4.95 -12.80 -0.17
CA ALA A 104 5.06 -11.49 0.48
C ALA A 104 4.74 -11.50 1.99
N LEU A 105 3.72 -12.26 2.41
CA LEU A 105 3.19 -12.22 3.78
C LEU A 105 3.73 -13.34 4.66
N GLY A 106 4.26 -14.41 4.04
CA GLY A 106 4.52 -15.69 4.69
C GLY A 106 3.23 -16.49 4.91
N GLY A 107 3.35 -17.81 5.08
CA GLY A 107 2.21 -18.74 5.06
C GLY A 107 1.10 -18.43 6.06
N GLY A 108 1.42 -18.04 7.30
CA GLY A 108 0.41 -17.78 8.33
C GLY A 108 -0.41 -16.51 8.10
N ARG A 109 0.26 -15.41 7.70
CA ARG A 109 -0.40 -14.12 7.44
C ARG A 109 -1.14 -14.11 6.10
N HIS A 110 -0.70 -14.91 5.15
CA HIS A 110 -1.43 -15.12 3.90
C HIS A 110 -2.83 -15.67 4.19
N THR A 111 -2.96 -16.73 4.99
CA THR A 111 -4.27 -17.29 5.36
C THR A 111 -5.17 -16.27 6.07
N GLU A 112 -4.60 -15.45 6.94
CA GLU A 112 -5.33 -14.37 7.62
C GLU A 112 -5.85 -13.31 6.64
N LEU A 113 -5.00 -12.88 5.69
CA LEU A 113 -5.42 -11.95 4.64
C LEU A 113 -6.49 -12.56 3.74
N THR A 114 -6.32 -13.81 3.29
CA THR A 114 -7.30 -14.49 2.44
C THR A 114 -8.65 -14.54 3.14
N ALA A 115 -8.70 -14.94 4.42
CA ALA A 115 -9.94 -14.98 5.19
C ALA A 115 -10.55 -13.58 5.39
N TYR A 116 -9.74 -12.53 5.54
CA TYR A 116 -10.21 -11.15 5.63
C TYR A 116 -10.81 -10.67 4.30
N LEU A 117 -10.13 -10.92 3.18
CA LEU A 117 -10.59 -10.53 1.84
C LEU A 117 -11.84 -11.31 1.43
N GLU A 118 -11.92 -12.60 1.74
CA GLU A 118 -13.13 -13.41 1.51
C GLU A 118 -14.35 -12.85 2.25
N LYS A 119 -14.20 -12.38 3.49
CA LYS A 119 -15.28 -11.71 4.24
C LYS A 119 -15.75 -10.41 3.57
N LEU A 120 -14.86 -9.75 2.85
CA LEU A 120 -15.16 -8.54 2.08
C LEU A 120 -15.72 -8.85 0.68
N GLY A 121 -15.80 -10.12 0.29
CA GLY A 121 -16.20 -10.53 -1.05
C GLY A 121 -15.10 -10.31 -2.11
N VAL A 122 -13.85 -10.15 -1.67
CA VAL A 122 -12.67 -9.99 -2.52
C VAL A 122 -11.96 -11.34 -2.64
N SER A 123 -11.68 -11.77 -3.86
CA SER A 123 -10.97 -13.03 -4.11
C SER A 123 -9.54 -12.74 -4.59
N LEU A 124 -8.58 -13.36 -3.92
CA LEU A 124 -7.18 -13.44 -4.36
C LEU A 124 -7.13 -14.54 -5.44
N SER A 125 -6.92 -14.17 -6.70
CA SER A 125 -6.75 -15.12 -7.82
C SER A 125 -5.37 -15.74 -7.84
#